data_AF-A0A425WA15-F1
#
_entry.id   AF-A0A425WA15-F1
#
_cell.length_a   1.000
_cell.length_b   1.000
_cell.length_c   1.000
_cell.angle_alpha   90.00
_cell.angle_beta   90.00
_cell.angle_gamma   90.00
#
_symmetry.space_group_name_H-M   'P 1'
#
loop_
_entity.id
_entity.type
_entity.pdbx_description
1 polymer ?
#
loop_
_entity_poly.entity_id
_entity_poly.type
_entity_poly.pdbx_seq_one_letter_code
_entity_poly.pdbx_strand_id
1 'polypeptide(L)'
;MNHNLTYAIYGINRVSKDFLYIFDKLNISLAFASKNETPKDFNRIISAPIISENEITGNRNKFDAIIVCDFDKSAKTKFLDKLGYKYGKDYFYEEDFFDVLDDSVLNPEKKPILIWGAGRKGEAFIRWNKWFDVEKVIDSNPKEEKLFGYQIVKPNDIIDWKDYFIIVTVVKNDDIINFLESKGLVYNKDYCKFYDFMSYPSMMLRQTIFEKKVYDFNCNTMLNHAEIGSQGNTICCCSTFIDNSLGYIVNTHKFHALWNSNIHKIMCLSNVNRTYSFCRTDMCPLFVGRHLSEQYNLAEPYPRFENSPNTVLVGFDYTCNLKCITCRSDYRFARDEDQRKIQGIADTFRK
;
A
#
# COMPACT_ATOMS: atom_id res chain seq x y z
N MET A 1 -4.15 5.48 -17.05
CA MET A 1 -5.11 4.42 -17.44
C MET A 1 -5.93 4.90 -18.62
N ASN A 2 -6.11 4.08 -19.66
CA ASN A 2 -6.98 4.44 -20.77
C ASN A 2 -8.43 4.02 -20.44
N HIS A 3 -9.25 4.99 -20.06
CA HIS A 3 -10.66 4.76 -19.70
C HIS A 3 -11.54 4.30 -20.88
N ASN A 4 -11.00 4.29 -22.11
CA ASN A 4 -11.70 3.83 -23.30
C ASN A 4 -11.54 2.34 -23.59
N LEU A 5 -10.68 1.63 -22.84
CA LEU A 5 -10.52 0.19 -23.00
C LEU A 5 -11.55 -0.57 -22.18
N THR A 6 -12.06 -1.64 -22.77
CA THR A 6 -12.95 -2.62 -22.15
C THR A 6 -12.13 -3.82 -21.74
N TYR A 7 -12.20 -4.22 -20.47
CA TYR A 7 -11.40 -5.32 -19.93
C TYR A 7 -12.26 -6.53 -19.61
N ALA A 8 -11.64 -7.72 -19.68
CA ALA A 8 -12.14 -8.90 -19.00
C ALA A 8 -11.26 -9.21 -17.78
N ILE A 9 -11.85 -9.71 -16.69
CA ILE A 9 -11.09 -10.24 -15.54
C ILE A 9 -10.89 -11.74 -15.74
N TYR A 10 -9.69 -12.26 -15.47
CA TYR A 10 -9.44 -13.70 -15.42
C TYR A 10 -8.97 -14.12 -14.03
N GLY A 11 -9.84 -14.85 -13.33
CA GLY A 11 -9.66 -15.26 -11.95
C GLY A 11 -10.74 -14.66 -11.06
N ILE A 12 -11.49 -15.53 -10.40
CA ILE A 12 -12.64 -15.16 -9.57
C ILE A 12 -12.35 -15.55 -8.13
N ASN A 13 -11.59 -14.68 -7.49
CA ASN A 13 -10.95 -14.92 -6.20
C ASN A 13 -10.76 -13.60 -5.43
N ARG A 14 -10.14 -13.68 -4.25
CA ARG A 14 -9.91 -12.49 -3.42
C ARG A 14 -9.07 -11.42 -4.13
N VAL A 15 -8.03 -11.81 -4.88
CA VAL A 15 -7.16 -10.84 -5.60
C VAL A 15 -8.00 -10.01 -6.57
N SER A 16 -8.86 -10.64 -7.37
CA SER A 16 -9.75 -9.92 -8.28
C SER A 16 -10.74 -9.00 -7.54
N LYS A 17 -11.26 -9.43 -6.39
CA LYS A 17 -12.18 -8.64 -5.57
C LYS A 17 -11.50 -7.43 -4.95
N ASP A 18 -10.32 -7.62 -4.39
CA ASP A 18 -9.50 -6.56 -3.80
C ASP A 18 -9.07 -5.55 -4.88
N PHE A 19 -8.67 -6.04 -6.06
CA PHE A 19 -8.35 -5.21 -7.22
C PHE A 19 -9.55 -4.36 -7.67
N LEU A 20 -10.71 -4.98 -7.88
CA LEU A 20 -11.93 -4.27 -8.31
C LEU A 20 -12.44 -3.27 -7.25
N TYR A 21 -12.14 -3.48 -5.97
CA TYR A 21 -12.43 -2.50 -4.93
C TYR A 21 -11.63 -1.21 -5.13
N ILE A 22 -10.34 -1.31 -5.48
CA ILE A 22 -9.48 -0.15 -5.74
C ILE A 22 -9.77 0.47 -7.11
N PHE A 23 -9.89 -0.35 -8.14
CA PHE A 23 -10.04 0.08 -9.53
C PHE A 23 -11.50 0.01 -9.99
N ASP A 24 -12.42 0.56 -9.18
CA ASP A 24 -13.88 0.47 -9.35
C ASP A 24 -14.46 1.27 -10.54
N LYS A 25 -13.59 1.94 -11.30
CA LYS A 25 -13.93 2.72 -12.50
C LYS A 25 -13.48 2.05 -13.80
N LEU A 26 -12.92 0.84 -13.75
CA LEU A 26 -12.59 0.08 -14.95
C LEU A 26 -13.87 -0.41 -15.64
N ASN A 27 -13.90 -0.34 -16.97
CA ASN A 27 -14.99 -0.89 -17.77
C ASN A 27 -14.77 -2.40 -17.92
N ILE A 28 -15.46 -3.20 -17.10
CA ILE A 28 -15.35 -4.66 -17.13
C ILE A 28 -16.53 -5.26 -17.90
N SER A 29 -16.27 -5.93 -19.03
CA SER A 29 -17.33 -6.54 -19.84
C SER A 29 -17.62 -7.99 -19.49
N LEU A 30 -16.65 -8.72 -18.95
CA LEU A 30 -16.72 -10.15 -18.66
C LEU A 30 -15.78 -10.53 -17.51
N ALA A 31 -16.03 -11.69 -16.92
CA ALA A 31 -15.04 -12.40 -16.11
C ALA A 31 -14.95 -13.88 -16.48
N PHE A 32 -13.74 -14.42 -16.43
CA PHE A 32 -13.44 -15.82 -16.70
C PHE A 32 -13.09 -16.55 -15.40
N ALA A 33 -13.78 -17.67 -15.17
CA ALA A 33 -13.54 -18.56 -14.04
C ALA A 33 -12.73 -19.79 -14.48
N SER A 34 -11.72 -20.13 -13.71
CA SER A 34 -11.05 -21.44 -13.81
C SER A 34 -11.93 -22.55 -13.26
N LYS A 35 -11.65 -23.81 -13.64
CA LYS A 35 -12.46 -24.98 -13.24
C LYS A 35 -12.74 -25.11 -11.74
N ASN A 36 -11.84 -24.64 -10.89
CA ASN A 36 -11.94 -24.74 -9.43
C ASN A 36 -12.55 -23.48 -8.76
N GLU A 37 -12.86 -22.45 -9.54
CA GLU A 37 -13.47 -21.22 -9.05
C GLU A 37 -14.99 -21.32 -9.18
N THR A 38 -15.72 -20.82 -8.18
CA THR A 38 -17.19 -20.95 -8.15
C THR A 38 -17.87 -19.61 -8.44
N PRO A 39 -18.49 -19.41 -9.63
CA PRO A 39 -19.10 -18.14 -10.03
C PRO A 39 -20.16 -17.57 -9.08
N LYS A 40 -20.96 -18.46 -8.47
CA LYS A 40 -22.11 -18.08 -7.64
C LYS A 40 -21.71 -17.15 -6.48
N ASP A 41 -20.50 -17.35 -5.97
CA ASP A 41 -19.95 -16.59 -4.86
C ASP A 41 -19.30 -15.28 -5.31
N PHE A 42 -19.43 -14.87 -6.57
CA PHE A 42 -18.82 -13.63 -7.08
C PHE A 42 -19.74 -12.78 -7.96
N ASN A 43 -20.90 -13.31 -8.34
CA ASN A 43 -21.90 -12.60 -9.14
C ASN A 43 -22.37 -11.26 -8.55
N ARG A 44 -22.22 -11.05 -7.23
CA ARG A 44 -22.56 -9.77 -6.58
C ARG A 44 -21.41 -8.76 -6.55
N ILE A 45 -20.19 -9.19 -6.86
CA ILE A 45 -18.98 -8.36 -6.87
C ILE A 45 -18.83 -7.66 -8.22
N ILE A 46 -19.09 -8.41 -9.29
CA ILE A 46 -18.94 -7.95 -10.66
C ILE A 46 -20.31 -7.95 -11.34
N SER A 47 -20.66 -6.84 -12.00
CA SER A 47 -21.91 -6.75 -12.76
C SER A 47 -21.84 -7.42 -14.13
N ALA A 48 -20.66 -7.92 -14.51
CA ALA A 48 -20.41 -8.57 -15.79
C ALA A 48 -20.68 -10.09 -15.74
N PRO A 49 -21.04 -10.72 -16.87
CA PRO A 49 -21.18 -12.16 -16.96
C PRO A 49 -19.89 -12.89 -16.57
N ILE A 50 -20.04 -13.93 -15.76
CA ILE A 50 -18.99 -14.88 -15.43
C ILE A 50 -19.15 -16.13 -16.29
N ILE A 51 -18.10 -16.48 -17.05
CA ILE A 51 -18.09 -17.62 -17.98
C ILE A 51 -16.83 -18.47 -17.81
N SER A 52 -16.78 -19.64 -18.44
CA SER A 52 -15.63 -20.54 -18.32
C SER A 52 -14.40 -19.97 -19.04
N GLU A 53 -13.21 -20.19 -18.49
CA GLU A 53 -11.94 -19.86 -19.16
C GLU A 53 -11.80 -20.51 -20.56
N ASN A 54 -12.46 -21.65 -20.80
CA ASN A 54 -12.47 -22.29 -22.12
C ASN A 54 -13.21 -21.47 -23.19
N GLU A 55 -14.01 -20.49 -22.79
CA GLU A 55 -14.78 -19.63 -23.69
C GLU A 55 -14.06 -18.32 -24.04
N ILE A 56 -12.83 -18.12 -23.57
CA ILE A 56 -12.02 -16.91 -23.84
C ILE A 56 -11.94 -16.61 -25.35
N THR A 57 -11.58 -17.61 -26.17
CA THR A 57 -11.43 -17.41 -27.63
C THR A 57 -12.76 -17.05 -28.29
N GLY A 58 -13.86 -17.66 -27.87
CA GLY A 58 -15.19 -17.40 -28.42
C GLY A 58 -15.74 -16.00 -28.08
N ASN A 59 -15.14 -15.32 -27.11
CA ASN A 59 -15.57 -13.99 -26.62
C ASN A 59 -14.53 -12.88 -26.87
N ARG A 60 -13.50 -13.12 -27.71
CA ARG A 60 -12.42 -12.16 -28.02
C ARG A 60 -12.90 -10.76 -28.39
N ASN A 61 -14.05 -10.65 -29.07
CA ASN A 61 -14.61 -9.39 -29.55
C ASN A 61 -15.34 -8.57 -28.48
N LYS A 62 -15.44 -9.06 -27.23
CA LYS A 62 -16.14 -8.40 -26.13
C LYS A 62 -15.22 -7.63 -25.19
N PHE A 63 -13.91 -7.68 -25.40
CA PHE A 63 -12.92 -7.00 -24.57
C PHE A 63 -11.69 -6.66 -25.41
N ASP A 64 -10.97 -5.63 -25.01
CA ASP A 64 -9.72 -5.21 -25.62
C ASP A 64 -8.51 -5.93 -24.99
N ALA A 65 -8.57 -6.17 -23.66
CA ALA A 65 -7.52 -6.87 -22.93
C ALA A 65 -8.06 -7.67 -21.72
N ILE A 66 -7.27 -8.64 -21.25
CA ILE A 66 -7.55 -9.43 -20.06
C ILE A 66 -6.68 -8.95 -18.89
N ILE A 67 -7.25 -8.79 -17.70
CA ILE A 67 -6.52 -8.59 -16.46
C ILE A 67 -6.52 -9.91 -15.70
N VAL A 68 -5.35 -10.52 -15.54
CA VAL A 68 -5.19 -11.77 -14.80
C VAL A 68 -5.03 -11.44 -13.32
N CYS A 69 -5.92 -11.98 -12.49
CA CYS A 69 -5.93 -11.76 -11.05
C CYS A 69 -5.78 -13.10 -10.33
N ASP A 70 -4.63 -13.35 -9.70
CA ASP A 70 -4.40 -14.52 -8.86
C ASP A 70 -3.17 -14.34 -7.96
N PHE A 71 -3.12 -15.11 -6.87
CA PHE A 71 -1.92 -15.21 -6.03
C PHE A 71 -0.76 -15.86 -6.79
N ASP A 72 -1.06 -16.86 -7.62
CA ASP A 72 -0.12 -17.46 -8.57
C ASP A 72 -0.72 -17.44 -9.97
N LYS A 73 -0.11 -16.63 -10.84
CA LYS A 73 -0.58 -16.37 -12.20
C LYS A 73 -0.08 -17.42 -13.20
N SER A 74 0.87 -18.27 -12.80
CA SER A 74 1.62 -19.15 -13.71
C SER A 74 0.72 -20.05 -14.58
N ALA A 75 -0.35 -20.62 -14.00
CA ALA A 75 -1.27 -21.49 -14.72
C ALA A 75 -2.11 -20.71 -15.74
N LYS A 76 -2.65 -19.56 -15.33
CA LYS A 76 -3.48 -18.67 -16.17
C LYS A 76 -2.68 -18.06 -17.31
N THR A 77 -1.45 -17.60 -17.04
CA THR A 77 -0.48 -17.12 -18.05
C THR A 77 -0.21 -18.21 -19.09
N LYS A 78 0.17 -19.42 -18.66
CA LYS A 78 0.39 -20.55 -19.58
C LYS A 78 -0.83 -20.91 -20.41
N PHE A 79 -2.04 -20.74 -19.88
CA PHE A 79 -3.27 -20.97 -20.61
C PHE A 79 -3.49 -19.92 -21.70
N LEU A 80 -3.34 -18.62 -21.36
CA LEU A 80 -3.45 -17.53 -22.32
C LEU A 80 -2.39 -17.60 -23.43
N ASP A 81 -1.15 -17.93 -23.08
CA ASP A 81 -0.06 -18.10 -24.04
C ASP A 81 -0.36 -19.21 -25.06
N LYS A 82 -0.94 -20.33 -24.61
CA LYS A 82 -1.38 -21.43 -25.50
C LYS A 82 -2.49 -21.01 -26.45
N LEU A 83 -3.33 -20.05 -26.05
CA LEU A 83 -4.36 -19.45 -26.89
C LEU A 83 -3.81 -18.33 -27.80
N GLY A 84 -2.52 -18.03 -27.72
CA GLY A 84 -1.85 -17.03 -28.55
C GLY A 84 -2.00 -15.58 -28.08
N TYR A 85 -2.45 -15.35 -26.85
CA TYR A 85 -2.47 -14.02 -26.23
C TYR A 85 -1.06 -13.65 -25.76
N LYS A 86 -0.71 -12.36 -25.82
CA LYS A 86 0.61 -11.85 -25.43
C LYS A 86 0.52 -10.90 -24.24
N TYR A 87 1.36 -11.13 -23.23
CA TYR A 87 1.51 -10.21 -22.09
C TYR A 87 1.94 -8.81 -22.57
N GLY A 88 1.42 -7.78 -21.92
CA GLY A 88 1.68 -6.38 -22.26
C GLY A 88 0.94 -5.86 -23.50
N LYS A 89 0.18 -6.73 -24.18
CA LYS A 89 -0.63 -6.38 -25.35
C LYS A 89 -2.08 -6.84 -25.19
N ASP A 90 -2.27 -8.15 -25.08
CA ASP A 90 -3.60 -8.77 -25.02
C ASP A 90 -4.02 -9.10 -23.57
N TYR A 91 -3.05 -9.25 -22.66
CA TYR A 91 -3.32 -9.38 -21.24
C TYR A 91 -2.25 -8.68 -20.38
N PHE A 92 -2.66 -8.36 -19.16
CA PHE A 92 -1.87 -7.69 -18.13
C PHE A 92 -2.12 -8.38 -16.79
N TYR A 93 -1.20 -8.18 -15.86
CA TYR A 93 -1.41 -8.52 -14.46
C TYR A 93 -2.08 -7.34 -13.76
N GLU A 94 -2.87 -7.62 -12.72
CA GLU A 94 -3.43 -6.60 -11.84
C GLU A 94 -2.35 -5.67 -11.26
N GLU A 95 -1.17 -6.22 -11.00
CA GLU A 95 0.01 -5.51 -10.49
C GLU A 95 0.52 -4.43 -11.46
N ASP A 96 0.27 -4.57 -12.77
CA ASP A 96 0.67 -3.58 -13.79
C ASP A 96 -0.11 -2.26 -13.67
N PHE A 97 -1.20 -2.26 -12.91
CA PHE A 97 -2.02 -1.09 -12.66
C PHE A 97 -1.65 -0.37 -11.36
N PHE A 98 -0.80 -0.93 -10.50
CA PHE A 98 -0.61 -0.37 -9.15
C PHE A 98 0.08 0.99 -9.17
N ASP A 99 1.08 1.18 -10.04
CA ASP A 99 1.89 2.40 -10.10
C ASP A 99 1.08 3.63 -10.50
N VAL A 100 -0.11 3.47 -11.10
CA VAL A 100 -0.99 4.60 -11.42
C VAL A 100 -1.63 5.25 -10.19
N LEU A 101 -1.52 4.59 -9.03
CA LEU A 101 -2.02 5.10 -7.75
C LEU A 101 -1.03 6.06 -7.10
N ASP A 102 0.21 6.07 -7.58
CA ASP A 102 1.30 6.87 -7.03
C ASP A 102 1.36 8.24 -7.70
N ASP A 103 1.64 9.29 -6.92
CA ASP A 103 1.80 10.66 -7.45
C ASP A 103 3.10 10.81 -8.27
N SER A 104 4.07 9.91 -8.06
CA SER A 104 5.32 9.85 -8.82
C SER A 104 5.75 8.41 -9.05
N VAL A 105 6.26 8.13 -10.24
CA VAL A 105 6.77 6.80 -10.59
C VAL A 105 8.09 6.54 -9.87
N LEU A 106 8.12 5.50 -9.05
CA LEU A 106 9.31 5.04 -8.34
C LEU A 106 10.14 4.15 -9.25
N ASN A 107 11.47 4.38 -9.31
CA ASN A 107 12.39 3.62 -10.15
C ASN A 107 11.87 3.45 -11.61
N PRO A 108 11.61 4.55 -12.34
CA PRO A 108 10.96 4.50 -13.66
C PRO A 108 11.77 3.73 -14.70
N GLU A 109 13.09 3.66 -14.55
CA GLU A 109 14.01 2.93 -15.43
C GLU A 109 14.13 1.44 -15.07
N LYS A 110 13.43 0.98 -14.01
CA LYS A 110 13.44 -0.41 -13.51
C LYS A 110 14.85 -0.93 -13.26
N LYS A 111 15.70 -0.09 -12.67
CA LYS A 111 17.08 -0.43 -12.31
C LYS A 111 17.10 -1.55 -11.26
N PRO A 112 18.13 -2.41 -11.26
CA PRO A 112 18.38 -3.35 -10.16
C PRO A 112 18.42 -2.64 -8.82
N ILE A 113 17.87 -3.28 -7.78
CA ILE A 113 17.73 -2.64 -6.47
C ILE A 113 18.92 -2.98 -5.56
N LEU A 114 19.47 -1.95 -4.92
CA LEU A 114 20.38 -2.07 -3.79
C LEU A 114 19.72 -1.56 -2.51
N ILE A 115 20.02 -2.20 -1.39
CA ILE A 115 19.54 -1.75 -0.07
C ILE A 115 20.71 -1.13 0.68
N TRP A 116 20.62 0.13 1.07
CA TRP A 116 21.65 0.76 1.92
C TRP A 116 21.25 0.71 3.39
N GLY A 117 21.89 -0.19 4.13
CA GLY A 117 21.78 -0.40 5.57
C GLY A 117 21.44 -1.86 5.90
N ALA A 118 22.37 -2.59 6.51
CA ALA A 118 22.19 -3.97 6.93
C ALA A 118 21.62 -4.11 8.36
N GLY A 119 21.05 -3.04 8.92
CA GLY A 119 20.41 -3.06 10.24
C GLY A 119 18.97 -3.60 10.22
N ARG A 120 18.27 -3.47 11.35
CA ARG A 120 16.89 -4.00 11.56
C ARG A 120 15.90 -3.66 10.44
N LYS A 121 16.00 -2.47 9.85
CA LYS A 121 15.11 -2.07 8.74
C LYS A 121 15.49 -2.70 7.41
N GLY A 122 16.78 -2.88 7.12
CA GLY A 122 17.23 -3.66 5.97
C GLY A 122 16.78 -5.11 6.08
N GLU A 123 16.92 -5.70 7.27
CA GLU A 123 16.38 -7.03 7.57
C GLU A 123 14.87 -7.10 7.37
N ALA A 124 14.13 -6.12 7.90
CA ALA A 124 12.68 -6.05 7.76
C ALA A 124 12.26 -5.95 6.29
N PHE A 125 12.94 -5.10 5.50
CA PHE A 125 12.70 -4.99 4.06
C PHE A 125 12.95 -6.32 3.35
N ILE A 126 14.08 -6.98 3.58
CA ILE A 126 14.42 -8.25 2.91
C ILE A 126 13.40 -9.35 3.24
N ARG A 127 12.95 -9.43 4.50
CA ARG A 127 11.94 -10.42 4.91
C ARG A 127 10.57 -10.13 4.30
N TRP A 128 10.23 -8.86 4.13
CA TRP A 128 8.99 -8.41 3.50
C TRP A 128 9.03 -8.61 1.98
N ASN A 129 10.16 -8.29 1.35
CA ASN A 129 10.31 -8.25 -0.09
C ASN A 129 10.25 -9.65 -0.70
N LYS A 130 9.26 -9.85 -1.57
CA LYS A 130 9.12 -11.05 -2.41
C LYS A 130 8.95 -10.70 -3.90
N TRP A 131 9.00 -9.41 -4.22
CA TRP A 131 8.55 -8.88 -5.50
C TRP A 131 9.67 -8.20 -6.28
N PHE A 132 10.68 -7.69 -5.59
CA PHE A 132 11.79 -6.99 -6.20
C PHE A 132 13.04 -7.85 -6.18
N ASP A 133 13.76 -7.83 -7.29
CA ASP A 133 15.08 -8.41 -7.37
C ASP A 133 16.09 -7.46 -6.71
N VAL A 134 16.56 -7.86 -5.52
CA VAL A 134 17.57 -7.12 -4.76
C VAL A 134 18.91 -7.74 -5.08
N GLU A 135 19.83 -6.96 -5.64
CA GLU A 135 21.11 -7.50 -6.05
C GLU A 135 22.04 -7.69 -4.84
N LYS A 136 22.22 -6.63 -4.04
CA LYS A 136 23.15 -6.59 -2.91
C LYS A 136 22.68 -5.63 -1.82
N VAL A 137 23.30 -5.75 -0.66
CA VAL A 137 23.13 -4.83 0.48
C VAL A 137 24.39 -4.00 0.63
N ILE A 138 24.26 -2.69 0.82
CA ILE A 138 25.36 -1.77 1.11
C ILE A 138 25.39 -1.53 2.61
N ASP A 139 26.55 -1.71 3.24
CA ASP A 139 26.78 -1.28 4.62
C ASP A 139 28.19 -0.71 4.79
N SER A 140 28.30 0.42 5.49
CA SER A 140 29.58 1.08 5.73
C SER A 140 30.40 0.40 6.82
N ASN A 141 29.76 -0.33 7.73
CA ASN A 141 30.39 -1.06 8.83
C ASN A 141 29.74 -2.44 9.02
N PRO A 142 29.89 -3.33 8.03
CA PRO A 142 29.24 -4.63 8.04
C PRO A 142 29.75 -5.48 9.22
N LYS A 143 28.82 -6.09 9.96
CA LYS A 143 29.15 -7.09 10.99
C LYS A 143 29.34 -8.49 10.42
N GLU A 144 28.72 -8.73 9.26
CA GLU A 144 28.70 -10.00 8.56
C GLU A 144 28.95 -9.74 7.07
N GLU A 145 29.33 -10.77 6.30
CA GLU A 145 29.53 -10.64 4.85
C GLU A 145 28.23 -10.76 4.06
N LYS A 146 27.17 -11.27 4.68
CA LYS A 146 25.87 -11.51 4.04
C LYS A 146 24.72 -11.13 4.97
N LEU A 147 23.60 -10.73 4.37
CA LEU A 147 22.32 -10.52 5.05
C LEU A 147 21.26 -11.40 4.38
N PHE A 148 20.76 -12.43 5.07
CA PHE A 148 19.81 -13.40 4.49
C PHE A 148 20.21 -13.96 3.10
N GLY A 149 21.51 -14.18 2.90
CA GLY A 149 22.06 -14.70 1.65
C GLY A 149 22.48 -13.63 0.63
N TYR A 150 22.03 -12.38 0.78
CA TYR A 150 22.47 -11.26 -0.05
C TYR A 150 23.87 -10.82 0.38
N GLN A 151 24.76 -10.60 -0.59
CA GLN A 151 26.11 -10.11 -0.32
C GLN A 151 26.06 -8.68 0.24
N ILE A 152 26.82 -8.43 1.30
CA ILE A 152 27.04 -7.08 1.82
C ILE A 152 28.32 -6.52 1.21
N VAL A 153 28.23 -5.33 0.63
CA VAL A 153 29.34 -4.60 0.02
C VAL A 153 29.51 -3.24 0.67
N LYS A 154 30.70 -2.66 0.59
CA LYS A 154 30.94 -1.30 1.07
C LYS A 154 30.52 -0.29 0.00
N PRO A 155 30.17 0.96 0.37
CA PRO A 155 29.84 1.99 -0.61
C PRO A 155 30.94 2.21 -1.66
N ASN A 156 32.21 2.12 -1.27
CA ASN A 156 33.34 2.31 -2.18
C ASN A 156 33.52 1.18 -3.21
N ASP A 157 32.84 0.04 -3.02
CA ASP A 157 32.88 -1.09 -3.95
C ASP A 157 31.87 -0.91 -5.10
N ILE A 158 31.00 0.10 -5.03
CA ILE A 158 30.03 0.43 -6.08
C ILE A 158 30.71 1.31 -7.13
N ILE A 159 30.83 0.79 -8.36
CA ILE A 159 31.54 1.43 -9.47
C ILE A 159 30.69 2.56 -10.07
N ASP A 160 29.50 2.24 -10.59
CA ASP A 160 28.56 3.24 -11.12
C ASP A 160 27.25 3.22 -10.32
N TRP A 161 27.03 4.30 -9.58
CA TRP A 161 25.85 4.46 -8.74
C TRP A 161 24.57 4.65 -9.56
N LYS A 162 24.68 5.09 -10.82
CA LYS A 162 23.52 5.36 -11.69
C LYS A 162 22.93 4.09 -12.29
N ASP A 163 23.63 2.96 -12.22
CA ASP A 163 23.12 1.68 -12.68
C ASP A 163 22.07 1.08 -11.73
N TYR A 164 21.95 1.63 -10.52
CA TYR A 164 21.15 1.07 -9.44
C TYR A 164 20.03 1.99 -8.98
N PHE A 165 19.00 1.38 -8.40
CA PHE A 165 18.03 2.06 -7.56
C PHE A 165 18.30 1.74 -6.09
N ILE A 166 18.51 2.76 -5.24
CA ILE A 166 18.93 2.57 -3.84
C ILE A 166 17.76 2.79 -2.88
N ILE A 167 17.43 1.78 -2.08
CA ILE A 167 16.50 1.92 -0.95
C ILE A 167 17.30 2.13 0.33
N VAL A 168 17.19 3.32 0.92
CA VAL A 168 17.93 3.68 2.13
C VAL A 168 17.13 3.26 3.36
N THR A 169 17.65 2.27 4.10
CA THR A 169 17.01 1.67 5.28
C THR A 169 17.63 2.16 6.59
N VAL A 170 18.54 3.13 6.56
CA VAL A 170 19.11 3.75 7.76
C VAL A 170 18.18 4.83 8.32
N VAL A 171 17.99 4.88 9.64
CA VAL A 171 17.11 5.86 10.31
C VAL A 171 17.65 7.28 10.19
N LYS A 172 18.91 7.49 10.57
CA LYS A 172 19.63 8.75 10.40
C LYS A 172 20.39 8.65 9.08
N ASN A 173 19.82 9.17 8.01
CA ASN A 173 20.31 8.94 6.66
C ASN A 173 20.78 10.21 5.95
N ASP A 174 20.81 11.37 6.60
CA ASP A 174 21.16 12.64 5.96
C ASP A 174 22.52 12.57 5.24
N ASP A 175 23.54 12.00 5.87
CA ASP A 175 24.86 11.81 5.24
C ASP A 175 24.83 10.88 4.02
N ILE A 176 23.99 9.84 4.06
CA ILE A 176 23.82 8.91 2.93
C ILE A 176 23.10 9.62 1.79
N ILE A 177 22.05 10.39 2.09
CA ILE A 177 21.31 11.15 1.08
C ILE A 177 22.23 12.18 0.42
N ASN A 178 22.96 12.97 1.21
CA ASN A 178 23.92 13.94 0.70
C ASN A 178 24.99 13.27 -0.18
N PHE A 179 25.45 12.09 0.22
CA PHE A 179 26.38 11.29 -0.59
C PHE A 179 25.77 10.89 -1.94
N LEU A 180 24.56 10.31 -1.94
CA LEU A 180 23.87 9.89 -3.18
C LEU A 180 23.63 11.08 -4.12
N GLU A 181 23.19 12.21 -3.57
CA GLU A 181 22.99 13.45 -4.33
C GLU A 181 24.31 13.99 -4.90
N SER A 182 25.41 13.90 -4.15
CA SER A 182 26.75 14.28 -4.65
C SER A 182 27.24 13.40 -5.82
N LYS A 183 26.69 12.19 -5.97
CA LYS A 183 26.90 11.32 -7.14
C LYS A 183 25.96 11.64 -8.31
N GLY A 184 25.10 12.66 -8.17
CA GLY A 184 24.14 13.09 -9.17
C GLY A 184 22.93 12.17 -9.28
N LEU A 185 22.61 11.44 -8.21
CA LEU A 185 21.39 10.63 -8.13
C LEU A 185 20.20 11.50 -7.70
N VAL A 186 19.02 11.16 -8.21
CA VAL A 186 17.78 11.92 -8.01
C VAL A 186 16.77 11.11 -7.19
N TYR A 187 16.17 11.75 -6.18
CA TYR A 187 15.14 11.14 -5.35
C TYR A 187 13.96 10.61 -6.19
N ASN A 188 13.39 9.47 -5.81
CA ASN A 188 12.39 8.67 -6.53
C ASN A 188 12.83 8.06 -7.87
N LYS A 189 13.81 8.66 -8.55
CA LYS A 189 14.36 8.12 -9.80
C LYS A 189 15.44 7.07 -9.54
N ASP A 190 16.39 7.40 -8.67
CA ASP A 190 17.61 6.64 -8.42
C ASP A 190 17.71 6.17 -6.97
N TYR A 191 17.01 6.82 -6.03
CA TYR A 191 16.94 6.36 -4.64
C TYR A 191 15.67 6.81 -3.93
N CYS A 192 15.32 6.15 -2.84
CA CYS A 192 14.30 6.61 -1.91
C CYS A 192 14.61 6.15 -0.47
N LYS A 193 13.89 6.69 0.51
CA LYS A 193 13.97 6.19 1.90
C LYS A 193 13.02 5.01 2.07
N PHE A 194 13.33 4.12 3.02
CA PHE A 194 12.52 2.94 3.32
C PHE A 194 11.06 3.28 3.66
N TYR A 195 10.81 4.27 4.52
CA TYR A 195 9.43 4.60 4.89
C TYR A 195 8.64 5.17 3.73
N ASP A 196 9.28 5.96 2.87
CA ASP A 196 8.64 6.50 1.69
C ASP A 196 8.29 5.36 0.74
N PHE A 197 9.25 4.45 0.47
CA PHE A 197 9.02 3.22 -0.30
C PHE A 197 7.79 2.44 0.19
N MET A 198 7.73 2.15 1.49
CA MET A 198 6.66 1.37 2.10
C MET A 198 5.31 2.11 2.17
N SER A 199 5.30 3.43 1.95
CA SER A 199 4.10 4.26 2.00
C SER A 199 3.57 4.63 0.61
N TYR A 200 4.23 4.22 -0.47
CA TYR A 200 3.68 4.35 -1.82
C TYR A 200 2.39 3.53 -1.94
N PRO A 201 1.29 4.12 -2.44
CA PRO A 201 0.04 3.40 -2.67
C PRO A 201 0.20 2.08 -3.43
N SER A 202 1.04 2.04 -4.46
CA SER A 202 1.33 0.80 -5.21
C SER A 202 1.91 -0.31 -4.32
N MET A 203 2.84 0.05 -3.42
CA MET A 203 3.49 -0.89 -2.49
C MET A 203 2.54 -1.34 -1.39
N MET A 204 1.77 -0.39 -0.83
CA MET A 204 0.74 -0.68 0.15
C MET A 204 -0.30 -1.65 -0.43
N LEU A 205 -0.78 -1.39 -1.65
CA LEU A 205 -1.76 -2.23 -2.29
C LEU A 205 -1.20 -3.64 -2.56
N ARG A 206 0.04 -3.74 -3.03
CA ARG A 206 0.73 -5.02 -3.24
C ARG A 206 0.79 -5.84 -1.96
N GLN A 207 1.17 -5.21 -0.85
CA GLN A 207 1.16 -5.88 0.46
C GLN A 207 -0.23 -6.39 0.83
N THR A 208 -1.28 -5.56 0.64
CA THR A 208 -2.65 -5.94 1.01
C THR A 208 -3.25 -7.03 0.13
N ILE A 209 -3.11 -6.94 -1.19
CA ILE A 209 -3.69 -7.91 -2.13
C ILE A 209 -3.05 -9.30 -1.98
N PHE A 210 -1.75 -9.37 -1.70
CA PHE A 210 -1.03 -10.64 -1.62
C PHE A 210 -0.81 -11.15 -0.20
N GLU A 211 -1.30 -10.45 0.83
CA GLU A 211 -1.26 -10.94 2.21
C GLU A 211 -2.20 -12.14 2.37
N LYS A 212 -1.66 -13.33 2.55
CA LYS A 212 -2.46 -14.57 2.67
C LYS A 212 -3.11 -14.71 4.04
N LYS A 213 -2.58 -14.04 5.07
CA LYS A 213 -3.17 -14.05 6.41
C LYS A 213 -4.42 -13.19 6.40
N VAL A 214 -5.53 -13.77 6.82
CA VAL A 214 -6.74 -13.03 7.18
C VAL A 214 -7.25 -13.50 8.53
N TYR A 215 -8.06 -12.66 9.17
CA TYR A 215 -8.58 -12.92 10.49
C TYR A 215 -10.10 -13.12 10.47
N ASP A 216 -10.61 -13.75 11.52
CA ASP A 216 -12.03 -14.15 11.67
C ASP A 216 -12.97 -13.03 12.16
N PHE A 217 -12.48 -11.80 12.29
CA PHE A 217 -13.26 -10.66 12.79
C PHE A 217 -13.28 -9.50 11.78
N ASN A 218 -14.24 -8.59 11.98
CA ASN A 218 -14.37 -7.34 11.23
C ASN A 218 -14.00 -6.15 12.12
N CYS A 219 -13.32 -5.17 11.54
CA CYS A 219 -13.06 -3.87 12.14
C CYS A 219 -13.49 -2.79 11.16
N ASN A 220 -14.20 -1.77 11.66
CA ASN A 220 -14.71 -0.66 10.84
C ASN A 220 -13.98 0.65 11.12
N THR A 221 -12.96 0.66 12.00
CA THR A 221 -12.30 1.90 12.43
C THR A 221 -11.71 2.65 11.23
N MET A 222 -11.02 1.95 10.32
CA MET A 222 -10.49 2.58 9.10
C MET A 222 -11.54 3.05 8.10
N LEU A 223 -12.82 2.73 8.30
CA LEU A 223 -13.88 3.19 7.41
C LEU A 223 -14.58 4.44 7.94
N ASN A 224 -14.40 4.77 9.23
CA ASN A 224 -15.24 5.77 9.90
C ASN A 224 -14.53 6.63 10.95
N HIS A 225 -13.25 6.39 11.23
CA HIS A 225 -12.49 7.11 12.23
C HIS A 225 -11.32 7.86 11.61
N ALA A 226 -11.12 9.11 12.04
CA ALA A 226 -9.90 9.85 11.77
C ALA A 226 -9.32 10.40 13.08
N GLU A 227 -8.03 10.21 13.28
CA GLU A 227 -7.24 10.84 14.33
C GLU A 227 -6.36 11.91 13.67
N ILE A 228 -6.47 13.16 14.14
CA ILE A 228 -5.61 14.27 13.71
C ILE A 228 -4.72 14.67 14.87
N GLY A 229 -3.41 14.47 14.69
CA GLY A 229 -2.41 14.83 15.68
C GLY A 229 -2.16 16.34 15.74
N SER A 230 -1.41 16.74 16.77
CA SER A 230 -1.12 18.15 17.08
C SER A 230 -0.39 18.94 15.97
N GLN A 231 0.25 18.24 15.03
CA GLN A 231 0.93 18.83 13.86
C GLN A 231 0.10 18.70 12.57
N GLY A 232 -1.15 18.25 12.66
CA GLY A 232 -2.03 18.03 11.52
C GLY A 232 -1.80 16.71 10.77
N ASN A 233 -0.91 15.82 11.25
CA ASN A 233 -0.81 14.47 10.72
C ASN A 233 -2.16 13.75 10.91
N THR A 234 -2.67 13.15 9.86
CA THR A 234 -3.97 12.49 9.84
C THR A 234 -3.80 10.99 9.69
N ILE A 235 -4.56 10.22 10.47
CA ILE A 235 -4.48 8.76 10.54
C ILE A 235 -5.92 8.22 10.57
N CYS A 236 -6.23 7.13 9.86
CA CYS A 236 -7.59 6.55 9.80
C CYS A 236 -7.87 5.50 10.89
N CYS A 237 -7.03 5.42 11.91
CA CYS A 237 -7.17 4.50 13.05
C CYS A 237 -6.46 5.15 14.24
N CYS A 238 -6.35 4.44 15.36
CA CYS A 238 -5.56 4.92 16.48
C CYS A 238 -4.08 4.91 16.12
N SER A 239 -3.40 6.04 16.31
CA SER A 239 -1.96 6.23 16.03
C SER A 239 -1.05 5.25 16.77
N THR A 240 -1.54 4.61 17.83
CA THR A 240 -0.82 3.56 18.57
C THR A 240 -0.78 2.23 17.81
N PHE A 241 -1.76 1.97 16.93
CA PHE A 241 -1.97 0.66 16.32
C PHE A 241 -1.58 0.59 14.85
N ILE A 242 -1.27 1.73 14.21
CA ILE A 242 -0.85 1.79 12.81
C ILE A 242 0.23 2.85 12.64
N ASP A 243 1.19 2.60 11.74
CA ASP A 243 2.29 3.53 11.46
C ASP A 243 1.99 4.42 10.23
N ASN A 244 1.10 3.98 9.33
CA ASN A 244 0.78 4.68 8.09
C ASN A 244 -0.08 5.93 8.36
N SER A 245 0.37 7.07 7.84
CA SER A 245 -0.38 8.32 7.85
C SER A 245 -1.09 8.53 6.50
N LEU A 246 -2.26 9.17 6.54
CA LEU A 246 -2.92 9.69 5.34
C LEU A 246 -2.23 10.95 4.78
N GLY A 247 -1.32 11.55 5.55
CA GLY A 247 -0.64 12.81 5.25
C GLY A 247 -0.96 13.90 6.27
N TYR A 248 -0.54 15.12 5.96
CA TYR A 248 -0.71 16.28 6.83
C TYR A 248 -1.81 17.20 6.28
N ILE A 249 -2.84 17.46 7.07
CA ILE A 249 -3.98 18.31 6.67
C ILE A 249 -3.57 19.74 6.34
N VAL A 250 -2.48 20.21 6.96
CA VAL A 250 -1.90 21.53 6.70
C VAL A 250 -1.32 21.67 5.29
N ASN A 251 -0.94 20.56 4.64
CA ASN A 251 -0.35 20.58 3.29
C ASN A 251 -1.42 20.57 2.18
N THR A 252 -2.56 19.94 2.41
CA THR A 252 -3.63 19.80 1.41
C THR A 252 -4.73 20.85 1.54
N HIS A 253 -4.78 21.54 2.68
CA HIS A 253 -5.81 22.50 3.08
C HIS A 253 -7.26 21.95 3.07
N LYS A 254 -7.45 20.63 2.85
CA LYS A 254 -8.77 19.97 2.77
C LYS A 254 -8.69 18.54 3.30
N PHE A 255 -9.38 18.28 4.42
CA PHE A 255 -9.51 16.94 5.00
C PHE A 255 -10.04 15.90 3.99
N HIS A 256 -11.04 16.29 3.20
CA HIS A 256 -11.66 15.41 2.20
C HIS A 256 -10.66 14.82 1.20
N ALA A 257 -9.60 15.56 0.84
CA ALA A 257 -8.57 15.05 -0.07
C ALA A 257 -7.75 13.91 0.56
N LEU A 258 -7.42 14.03 1.85
CA LEU A 258 -6.72 12.96 2.59
C LEU A 258 -7.63 11.73 2.77
N TRP A 259 -8.90 11.97 3.14
CA TRP A 259 -9.89 10.92 3.35
C TRP A 259 -10.26 10.18 2.06
N ASN A 260 -10.16 10.81 0.90
CA ASN A 260 -10.44 10.16 -0.39
C ASN A 260 -9.16 9.79 -1.15
N SER A 261 -8.02 9.80 -0.47
CA SER A 261 -6.73 9.42 -1.05
C SER A 261 -6.64 7.92 -1.35
N ASN A 262 -5.75 7.55 -2.27
CA ASN A 262 -5.44 6.14 -2.55
C ASN A 262 -4.92 5.42 -1.30
N ILE A 263 -4.09 6.09 -0.48
CA ILE A 263 -3.61 5.58 0.80
C ILE A 263 -4.79 5.17 1.68
N HIS A 264 -5.77 6.05 1.89
CA HIS A 264 -6.93 5.72 2.72
C HIS A 264 -7.75 4.56 2.14
N LYS A 265 -8.01 4.58 0.83
CA LYS A 265 -8.75 3.50 0.15
C LYS A 265 -8.10 2.12 0.35
N ILE A 266 -6.77 2.05 0.30
CA ILE A 266 -5.99 0.81 0.53
C ILE A 266 -6.03 0.40 2.01
N MET A 267 -5.93 1.37 2.93
CA MET A 267 -6.07 1.13 4.37
C MET A 267 -7.47 0.54 4.69
N CYS A 268 -8.54 1.09 4.11
CA CYS A 268 -9.89 0.54 4.21
C CYS A 268 -9.95 -0.88 3.64
N LEU A 269 -9.36 -1.11 2.45
CA LEU A 269 -9.28 -2.44 1.82
C LEU A 269 -8.71 -3.47 2.80
N SER A 270 -7.60 -3.14 3.49
CA SER A 270 -6.98 -4.04 4.46
C SER A 270 -7.91 -4.45 5.61
N ASN A 271 -8.87 -3.62 6.00
CA ASN A 271 -9.88 -3.94 7.02
C ASN A 271 -11.00 -4.81 6.45
N VAL A 272 -11.57 -4.41 5.31
CA VAL A 272 -12.73 -5.10 4.74
C VAL A 272 -12.38 -6.47 4.16
N ASN A 273 -11.13 -6.64 3.68
CA ASN A 273 -10.61 -7.96 3.28
C ASN A 273 -10.00 -8.75 4.45
N ARG A 274 -9.99 -8.16 5.66
CA ARG A 274 -9.52 -8.73 6.94
C ARG A 274 -8.06 -9.17 6.96
N THR A 275 -7.24 -8.64 6.07
CA THR A 275 -5.78 -8.86 6.09
C THR A 275 -5.11 -8.06 7.20
N TYR A 276 -5.67 -6.89 7.51
CA TYR A 276 -5.15 -5.95 8.48
C TYR A 276 -3.65 -5.67 8.30
N SER A 277 -3.20 -5.59 7.04
CA SER A 277 -1.79 -5.52 6.65
C SER A 277 -0.99 -4.40 7.32
N PHE A 278 -1.66 -3.36 7.79
CA PHE A 278 -1.05 -2.17 8.40
C PHE A 278 -1.27 -2.09 9.92
N CYS A 279 -2.01 -3.04 10.50
CA CYS A 279 -2.28 -3.08 11.92
C CYS A 279 -1.12 -3.73 12.69
N ARG A 280 -0.76 -3.14 13.82
CA ARG A 280 0.07 -3.74 14.85
C ARG A 280 -0.73 -4.76 15.63
N THR A 281 -0.73 -5.99 15.14
CA THR A 281 -1.52 -7.11 15.70
C THR A 281 -1.08 -7.49 17.12
N ASP A 282 0.14 -7.12 17.51
CA ASP A 282 0.71 -7.29 18.86
C ASP A 282 0.22 -6.25 19.87
N MET A 283 -0.31 -5.12 19.40
CA MET A 283 -0.74 -4.00 20.25
C MET A 283 -2.24 -3.75 20.22
N CYS A 284 -2.89 -3.97 19.08
CA CYS A 284 -4.29 -3.65 18.92
C CYS A 284 -5.18 -4.62 19.72
N PRO A 285 -5.99 -4.14 20.67
CA PRO A 285 -6.79 -5.00 21.55
C PRO A 285 -7.86 -5.81 20.79
N LEU A 286 -8.22 -5.38 19.57
CA LEU A 286 -9.16 -6.13 18.73
C LEU A 286 -8.63 -7.50 18.31
N PHE A 287 -7.31 -7.72 18.33
CA PHE A 287 -6.68 -9.00 18.01
C PHE A 287 -6.62 -9.98 19.19
N VAL A 288 -6.93 -9.53 20.41
CA VAL A 288 -6.92 -10.39 21.59
C VAL A 288 -7.99 -11.49 21.42
N GLY A 289 -7.55 -12.75 21.44
CA GLY A 289 -8.44 -13.91 21.26
C GLY A 289 -8.98 -14.09 19.84
N ARG A 290 -8.35 -13.48 18.82
CA ARG A 290 -8.72 -13.65 17.42
C ARG A 290 -7.83 -14.64 16.70
N HIS A 291 -8.38 -15.28 15.68
CA HIS A 291 -7.70 -16.36 14.96
C HIS A 291 -7.55 -16.03 13.48
N LEU A 292 -6.51 -16.60 12.89
CA LEU A 292 -6.40 -16.64 11.44
C LEU A 292 -7.54 -17.47 10.87
N SER A 293 -8.07 -17.02 9.75
CA SER A 293 -9.11 -17.70 8.99
C SER A 293 -8.59 -18.06 7.61
N GLU A 294 -9.02 -19.20 7.09
CA GLU A 294 -8.79 -19.57 5.69
C GLU A 294 -10.01 -19.19 4.81
N GLN A 295 -11.09 -18.72 5.42
CA GLN A 295 -12.34 -18.46 4.73
C GLN A 295 -12.42 -17.02 4.25
N TYR A 296 -12.50 -16.85 2.94
CA TYR A 296 -12.78 -15.57 2.29
C TYR A 296 -14.26 -15.48 1.94
N ASN A 297 -14.93 -14.42 2.39
CA ASN A 297 -16.25 -14.12 1.86
C ASN A 297 -16.07 -13.51 0.48
N LEU A 298 -16.31 -14.30 -0.57
CA LEU A 298 -16.35 -13.79 -1.94
C LEU A 298 -17.75 -13.27 -2.30
N ALA A 299 -18.81 -13.81 -1.68
CA ALA A 299 -20.20 -13.59 -2.05
C ALA A 299 -20.71 -12.16 -1.86
N GLU A 300 -20.23 -11.45 -0.84
CA GLU A 300 -20.72 -10.09 -0.53
C GLU A 300 -19.74 -9.00 -0.93
N PRO A 301 -20.18 -7.91 -1.59
CA PRO A 301 -19.30 -6.78 -1.87
C PRO A 301 -18.72 -6.19 -0.58
N TYR A 302 -17.48 -5.68 -0.66
CA TYR A 302 -16.91 -4.96 0.47
C TYR A 302 -17.69 -3.68 0.74
N PRO A 303 -17.88 -3.31 2.03
CA PRO A 303 -18.47 -2.02 2.35
C PRO A 303 -17.58 -0.90 1.81
N ARG A 304 -18.22 0.12 1.25
CA ARG A 304 -17.55 1.37 0.88
C ARG A 304 -17.45 2.24 2.13
N PHE A 305 -16.30 2.90 2.31
CA PHE A 305 -16.19 3.95 3.31
C PHE A 305 -17.01 5.16 2.84
N GLU A 306 -17.53 5.92 3.80
CA GLU A 306 -18.31 7.12 3.52
C GLU A 306 -17.40 8.28 3.09
N ASN A 307 -17.97 9.33 2.49
CA ASN A 307 -17.21 10.50 2.03
C ASN A 307 -16.57 11.31 3.18
N SER A 308 -16.92 10.98 4.42
CA SER A 308 -16.41 11.56 5.66
C SER A 308 -16.40 10.52 6.79
N PRO A 309 -15.52 10.63 7.79
CA PRO A 309 -15.56 9.82 9.00
C PRO A 309 -16.79 10.17 9.85
N ASN A 310 -17.28 9.19 10.59
CA ASN A 310 -18.31 9.39 11.61
C ASN A 310 -17.71 9.92 12.93
N THR A 311 -16.44 9.62 13.17
CA THR A 311 -15.72 10.02 14.38
C THR A 311 -14.41 10.69 14.01
N VAL A 312 -14.20 11.89 14.50
CA VAL A 312 -12.91 12.59 14.41
C VAL A 312 -12.37 12.82 15.81
N LEU A 313 -11.19 12.25 16.09
CA LEU A 313 -10.41 12.56 17.27
C LEU A 313 -9.36 13.59 16.91
N VAL A 314 -9.23 14.64 17.72
CA VAL A 314 -8.26 15.70 17.48
C VAL A 314 -7.37 15.87 18.69
N GLY A 315 -6.09 15.55 18.53
CA GLY A 315 -5.07 15.57 19.57
C GLY A 315 -4.41 16.94 19.72
N PHE A 316 -5.16 17.96 20.15
CA PHE A 316 -4.59 19.26 20.52
C PHE A 316 -4.33 19.31 22.03
N ASP A 317 -3.08 19.09 22.47
CA ASP A 317 -2.67 19.22 23.88
C ASP A 317 -1.60 20.31 24.07
N TYR A 318 -1.92 21.53 23.62
CA TYR A 318 -1.06 22.70 23.82
C TYR A 318 -1.38 23.44 25.11
N THR A 319 -2.60 23.30 25.63
CA THR A 319 -2.99 23.79 26.96
C THR A 319 -3.40 22.60 27.82
N CYS A 320 -2.64 22.35 28.87
CA CYS A 320 -2.94 21.30 29.85
C CYS A 320 -2.96 21.93 31.23
N ASN A 321 -4.13 21.91 31.87
CA ASN A 321 -4.32 22.37 33.25
C ASN A 321 -3.87 21.34 34.30
N LEU A 322 -3.34 20.19 33.87
CA LEU A 322 -2.83 19.13 34.74
C LEU A 322 -1.30 19.14 34.77
N LYS A 323 -0.74 19.26 35.98
CA LYS A 323 0.69 19.08 36.24
C LYS A 323 1.02 17.59 36.32
N CYS A 324 1.38 16.99 35.18
CA CYS A 324 1.76 15.58 35.10
C CYS A 324 3.10 15.34 35.81
N ILE A 325 3.08 14.82 37.04
CA ILE A 325 4.29 14.58 37.85
C ILE A 325 5.34 13.66 37.18
N THR A 326 4.93 12.84 36.21
CA THR A 326 5.80 11.93 35.45
C THR A 326 6.39 12.55 34.19
N CYS A 327 5.75 13.58 33.61
CA CYS A 327 6.06 14.03 32.26
C CYS A 327 6.24 15.55 32.12
N ARG A 328 5.81 16.37 33.09
CA ARG A 328 5.90 17.83 33.03
C ARG A 328 6.13 18.42 34.42
N SER A 329 7.12 19.31 34.53
CA SER A 329 7.43 20.03 35.77
C SER A 329 6.57 21.29 35.99
N ASP A 330 5.80 21.72 35.00
CA ASP A 330 4.96 22.94 35.06
C ASP A 330 3.71 22.86 34.15
N TYR A 331 2.78 23.80 34.33
CA TYR A 331 1.60 23.98 33.48
C TYR A 331 1.99 24.36 32.05
N ARG A 332 1.23 23.87 31.07
CA ARG A 332 1.42 24.23 29.66
C ARG A 332 0.23 25.06 29.20
N PHE A 333 0.50 26.23 28.63
CA PHE A 333 -0.49 27.06 27.95
C PHE A 333 -0.08 27.22 26.49
N ALA A 334 -1.04 27.07 25.58
CA ALA A 334 -0.82 27.29 24.16
C ALA A 334 -0.42 28.75 23.93
N ARG A 335 0.77 28.97 23.37
CA ARG A 335 1.27 30.31 23.00
C ARG A 335 0.61 30.76 21.69
N ASP A 336 0.77 32.03 21.32
CA ASP A 336 0.15 32.61 20.12
C ASP A 336 0.47 31.86 18.82
N GLU A 337 1.64 31.24 18.71
CA GLU A 337 2.01 30.41 17.56
C GLU A 337 1.25 29.08 17.55
N ASP A 338 1.13 28.42 18.71
CA ASP A 338 0.37 27.18 18.86
C ASP A 338 -1.11 27.41 18.61
N GLN A 339 -1.68 28.52 19.13
CA GLN A 339 -3.06 28.91 18.90
C GLN A 339 -3.35 29.14 17.42
N ARG A 340 -2.43 29.80 16.70
CA ARG A 340 -2.55 29.98 15.24
C ARG A 340 -2.53 28.67 14.48
N LYS A 341 -1.66 27.72 14.87
CA LYS A 341 -1.63 26.37 14.27
C LYS A 341 -2.93 25.60 14.51
N ILE A 342 -3.43 25.62 15.76
CA ILE A 342 -4.70 24.98 16.13
C ILE A 342 -5.86 25.57 15.33
N GLN A 343 -5.95 26.90 15.26
CA GLN A 343 -7.01 27.60 14.53
C GLN A 343 -6.95 27.26 13.04
N GLY A 344 -5.74 27.23 12.45
CA GLY A 344 -5.54 26.84 11.06
C GLY A 344 -6.05 25.43 10.77
N ILE A 345 -5.78 24.46 11.63
CA ILE A 345 -6.33 23.10 11.48
C ILE A 345 -7.85 23.10 11.70
N ALA A 346 -8.37 23.78 12.73
CA ALA A 346 -9.80 23.84 12.99
C ALA A 346 -10.61 24.43 11.82
N ASP A 347 -10.06 25.44 11.14
CA ASP A 347 -10.72 26.08 9.99
C ASP A 347 -10.78 25.17 8.76
N THR A 348 -9.91 24.16 8.65
CA THR A 348 -9.99 23.16 7.56
C THR A 348 -11.21 22.24 7.68
N PHE A 349 -11.87 22.18 8.84
CA PHE A 349 -13.09 21.39 9.05
C PHE A 349 -14.39 22.20 8.87
N ARG A 350 -14.31 23.53 8.93
CA ARG A 350 -15.49 24.42 8.87
C ARG A 350 -15.96 24.72 7.45
N LYS A 351 -15.21 24.28 6.45
CA LYS A 351 -15.49 24.43 5.01
C LYS A 351 -15.67 23.05 4.40
#